data_AF-A0A023Q274-F1
#
_entry.id   AF-A0A023Q274-F1
#
_cell.length_a   1.000
_cell.length_b   1.000
_cell.length_c   1.000
_cell.angle_alpha   90.00
_cell.angle_beta   90.00
_cell.angle_gamma   90.00
#
_symmetry.space_group_name_H-M   'P 1'
#
loop_
_entity.id
_entity.type
_entity.pdbx_description
1 polymer ?
#
loop_
_entity_poly.entity_id
_entity_poly.type
_entity_poly.pdbx_seq_one_letter_code
_entity_poly.pdbx_strand_id
1 'polypeptide(L)'
;DAIQCIKLAKKHKVCVPFQSCDRVLDQLMKLNSPTVVAWDFYMEILGCGYPPNLYNFNIFMNKFCKELKVKEANKVFDEMSRSGLRPTVVSYNTLINGYCKCGNLDEGFRLKKVMEVNSLVPDAFTYSSLINGLCKDGKMDDANKVFDEMSSKGLAPNDVIYTTLLNGFCKNGKVTLAMELYRRMLMKGIKPDLILYNTLINVLCKSGNIIEARNLIDEMSLKGLKADKITYTTLIDGYCKEGNLDAALEIRKKMLREGIELDNVAYT
;
A
#
# COMPACT_ATOMS: atom_id res chain seq x y z
N ASP A 1 -25.93 26.63 -11.72
CA ASP A 1 -25.11 26.19 -10.58
C ASP A 1 -26.04 25.59 -9.52
N ALA A 2 -25.90 24.30 -9.20
CA ALA A 2 -26.81 23.59 -8.30
C ALA A 2 -26.78 24.13 -6.86
N ILE A 3 -25.63 24.65 -6.42
CA ILE A 3 -25.45 25.28 -5.11
C ILE A 3 -26.30 26.54 -5.00
N GLN A 4 -26.27 27.40 -6.03
CA GLN A 4 -27.09 28.62 -6.06
C GLN A 4 -28.60 28.29 -6.03
N CYS A 5 -29.03 27.26 -6.75
CA CYS A 5 -30.44 26.84 -6.75
C CYS A 5 -30.91 26.41 -5.34
N ILE A 6 -30.12 25.60 -4.62
CA ILE A 6 -30.45 25.23 -3.23
C ILE A 6 -30.45 26.45 -2.31
N LYS A 7 -29.47 27.35 -2.44
CA LYS A 7 -29.42 28.59 -1.64
C LYS A 7 -30.64 29.47 -1.86
N LEU A 8 -31.09 29.63 -3.11
CA LEU A 8 -32.32 30.36 -3.43
C LEU A 8 -33.55 29.63 -2.86
N ALA A 9 -33.66 28.32 -3.03
CA ALA A 9 -34.78 27.56 -2.49
C ALA A 9 -34.89 27.72 -0.97
N LYS A 10 -33.75 27.62 -0.25
CA LYS A 10 -33.66 27.89 1.19
C LYS A 10 -34.09 29.32 1.55
N LYS A 11 -33.60 30.34 0.81
CA LYS A 11 -33.98 31.75 1.02
C LYS A 11 -35.49 31.98 0.89
N HIS A 12 -36.13 31.29 -0.06
CA HIS A 12 -37.57 31.37 -0.31
C HIS A 12 -38.40 30.34 0.47
N LYS A 13 -37.79 29.60 1.42
CA LYS A 13 -38.43 28.53 2.20
C LYS A 13 -39.08 27.44 1.35
N VAL A 14 -38.57 27.22 0.14
CA VAL A 14 -38.98 26.15 -0.77
C VAL A 14 -38.24 24.88 -0.37
N CYS A 15 -38.98 23.83 -0.04
CA CYS A 15 -38.40 22.51 0.27
C CYS A 15 -37.99 21.80 -1.03
N VAL A 16 -36.70 21.51 -1.19
CA VAL A 16 -36.20 20.73 -2.33
C VAL A 16 -36.17 19.25 -1.92
N PRO A 17 -36.88 18.33 -2.58
CA PRO A 17 -36.90 16.93 -2.17
C PRO A 17 -35.50 16.33 -2.05
N PHE A 18 -35.25 15.56 -0.97
CA PHE A 18 -33.95 14.91 -0.73
C PHE A 18 -33.49 14.08 -1.94
N GLN A 19 -34.42 13.36 -2.59
CA GLN A 19 -34.13 12.57 -3.78
C GLN A 19 -33.56 13.39 -4.94
N SER A 20 -34.01 14.64 -5.09
CA SER A 20 -33.48 15.55 -6.12
C SER A 20 -32.07 15.99 -5.77
N CYS A 21 -31.82 16.34 -4.50
CA CYS A 21 -30.49 16.68 -4.00
C CYS A 21 -29.51 15.51 -4.13
N ASP A 22 -29.94 14.30 -3.77
CA ASP A 22 -29.14 13.06 -3.82
C ASP A 22 -28.76 12.69 -5.26
N ARG A 23 -29.69 12.82 -6.23
CA ARG A 23 -29.38 12.64 -7.65
C ARG A 23 -28.34 13.63 -8.16
N VAL A 24 -28.45 14.90 -7.78
CA VAL A 24 -27.48 15.93 -8.18
C VAL A 24 -26.12 15.65 -7.54
N LEU A 25 -26.11 15.24 -6.26
CA LEU A 25 -24.89 14.85 -5.56
C LEU A 25 -24.21 13.66 -6.25
N ASP A 26 -24.94 12.59 -6.54
CA ASP A 26 -24.44 11.40 -7.25
C ASP A 26 -23.87 11.78 -8.62
N GLN A 27 -24.55 12.68 -9.35
CA GLN A 27 -24.07 13.17 -10.63
C GLN A 27 -22.79 14.01 -10.50
N LEU A 28 -22.69 14.91 -9.51
CA LEU A 28 -21.46 15.64 -9.22
C LEU A 28 -20.31 14.73 -8.78
N MET A 29 -20.64 13.60 -8.14
CA MET A 29 -19.65 12.62 -7.70
C MET A 29 -19.12 11.75 -8.86
N LYS A 30 -19.99 11.42 -9.84
CA LYS A 30 -19.66 10.65 -11.05
C LYS A 30 -18.98 11.46 -12.14
N LEU A 31 -19.40 12.72 -12.33
CA LEU A 31 -18.73 13.63 -13.24
C LEU A 31 -17.35 13.97 -12.64
N ASN A 32 -16.35 14.21 -13.50
CA ASN A 32 -15.01 14.67 -13.09
C ASN A 32 -15.01 16.10 -12.49
N SER A 33 -16.12 16.51 -11.87
CA SER A 33 -16.26 17.76 -11.15
C SER A 33 -15.30 17.79 -9.96
N PRO A 34 -14.74 18.97 -9.62
CA PRO A 34 -13.88 19.10 -8.45
C PRO A 34 -14.58 18.65 -7.18
N THR A 35 -13.94 17.78 -6.40
CA THR A 35 -14.52 17.22 -5.17
C THR A 35 -14.97 18.30 -4.18
N VAL A 36 -14.29 19.44 -4.15
CA VAL A 36 -14.67 20.62 -3.35
C VAL A 36 -16.10 21.09 -3.67
N VAL A 37 -16.47 21.16 -4.95
CA VAL A 37 -17.81 21.62 -5.36
C VAL A 37 -18.89 20.66 -4.90
N ALA A 38 -18.65 19.35 -5.02
CA ALA A 38 -19.57 18.33 -4.54
C ALA A 38 -19.69 18.34 -3.00
N TRP A 39 -18.58 18.59 -2.30
CA TRP A 39 -18.57 18.74 -0.85
C TRP A 39 -19.35 19.97 -0.38
N ASP A 40 -19.12 21.14 -1.00
CA ASP A 40 -19.85 22.36 -0.67
C ASP A 40 -21.36 22.19 -0.92
N PHE A 41 -21.73 21.53 -2.02
CA PHE A 41 -23.13 21.19 -2.29
C PHE A 41 -23.71 20.26 -1.21
N TYR A 42 -22.94 19.26 -0.74
CA TYR A 42 -23.38 18.39 0.35
C TYR A 42 -23.57 19.15 1.66
N MET A 43 -22.69 20.10 1.99
CA MET A 43 -22.85 20.95 3.18
C MET A 43 -24.11 21.82 3.11
N GLU A 44 -24.48 22.32 1.93
CA GLU A 44 -25.76 23.03 1.75
C GLU A 44 -26.97 22.11 1.96
N ILE A 45 -26.89 20.84 1.52
CA ILE A 45 -27.93 19.83 1.81
C ILE A 45 -28.09 19.67 3.33
N LEU A 46 -27.00 19.51 4.07
CA LEU A 46 -27.07 19.42 5.55
C LEU A 46 -27.64 20.71 6.16
N GLY A 47 -27.28 21.87 5.61
CA GLY A 47 -27.80 23.17 6.01
C GLY A 47 -29.31 23.37 5.74
N CYS A 48 -29.94 22.50 4.95
CA CYS A 48 -31.40 22.45 4.75
C CYS A 48 -32.11 21.54 5.77
N GLY A 49 -31.37 20.91 6.69
CA GLY A 49 -31.91 20.04 7.73
C GLY A 49 -31.98 18.55 7.35
N TYR A 50 -31.36 18.15 6.23
CA TYR A 50 -31.24 16.74 5.89
C TYR A 50 -30.23 16.03 6.81
N PRO A 51 -30.49 14.78 7.21
CA PRO A 51 -29.61 14.07 8.13
C PRO A 51 -28.25 13.77 7.47
N PRO A 52 -27.13 13.94 8.20
CA PRO A 52 -25.82 13.59 7.72
C PRO A 52 -25.67 12.06 7.58
N ASN A 53 -24.90 11.63 6.59
CA ASN A 53 -24.69 10.22 6.28
C ASN A 53 -23.20 9.89 6.29
N LEU A 54 -22.78 9.01 7.20
CA LEU A 54 -21.39 8.55 7.35
C LEU A 54 -20.78 8.04 6.03
N TYR A 55 -21.57 7.37 5.19
CA TYR A 55 -21.13 6.87 3.89
C TYR A 55 -20.65 8.02 2.98
N ASN A 56 -21.40 9.11 2.90
CA ASN A 56 -21.05 10.27 2.07
C ASN A 56 -19.76 10.94 2.57
N PHE A 57 -19.62 11.12 3.88
CA PHE A 57 -18.38 11.65 4.46
C PHE A 57 -17.16 10.77 4.12
N ASN A 58 -17.26 9.45 4.28
CA ASN A 58 -16.17 8.53 3.94
C ASN A 58 -15.83 8.57 2.45
N ILE A 59 -16.84 8.70 1.56
CA ILE A 59 -16.59 8.87 0.12
C ILE A 59 -15.82 10.16 -0.14
N PHE A 60 -16.27 11.29 0.41
CA PHE A 60 -15.61 12.58 0.22
C PHE A 60 -14.16 12.56 0.70
N MET A 61 -13.93 12.02 1.90
CA MET A 61 -12.59 11.82 2.43
C MET A 61 -11.71 10.98 1.48
N ASN A 62 -12.23 9.85 1.00
CA ASN A 62 -11.50 8.98 0.08
C ASN A 62 -11.20 9.68 -1.25
N LYS A 63 -12.16 10.43 -1.81
CA LYS A 63 -11.98 11.18 -3.07
C LYS A 63 -10.92 12.28 -2.89
N PHE A 64 -10.97 13.05 -1.81
CA PHE A 64 -9.91 14.01 -1.48
C PHE A 64 -8.54 13.37 -1.27
N CYS A 65 -8.46 12.21 -0.60
CA CYS A 65 -7.21 11.48 -0.44
C CYS A 65 -6.64 10.98 -1.77
N LYS A 66 -7.50 10.54 -2.71
CA LYS A 66 -7.08 10.15 -4.07
C LYS A 66 -6.56 11.35 -4.88
N GLU A 67 -7.10 12.54 -4.64
CA GLU A 67 -6.61 13.80 -5.22
C GLU A 67 -5.36 14.36 -4.48
N LEU A 68 -4.79 13.63 -3.51
CA LEU A 68 -3.70 14.08 -2.64
C LEU A 68 -4.00 15.37 -1.83
N LYS A 69 -5.30 15.70 -1.67
CA LYS A 69 -5.78 16.84 -0.88
C LYS A 69 -6.12 16.42 0.55
N VAL A 70 -5.14 15.84 1.25
CA VAL A 70 -5.36 15.28 2.60
C VAL A 70 -5.83 16.31 3.63
N LYS A 71 -5.47 17.59 3.48
CA LYS A 71 -5.97 18.67 4.33
C LYS A 71 -7.48 18.87 4.20
N GLU A 72 -8.02 18.77 2.99
CA GLU A 72 -9.47 18.85 2.76
C GLU A 72 -10.16 17.59 3.29
N ALA A 73 -9.56 16.41 3.12
CA ALA A 73 -10.07 15.18 3.73
C ALA A 73 -10.13 15.27 5.26
N ASN A 74 -9.14 15.90 5.90
CA ASN A 74 -9.16 16.14 7.35
C ASN A 74 -10.28 17.09 7.77
N LYS A 75 -10.55 18.16 7.00
CA LYS A 75 -11.70 19.04 7.27
C LYS A 75 -13.03 18.28 7.22
N VAL A 76 -13.20 17.39 6.24
CA VAL A 76 -14.38 16.51 6.15
C VAL A 76 -14.47 15.59 7.37
N PHE A 77 -13.35 15.02 7.81
CA PHE A 77 -13.29 14.17 9.00
C PHE A 77 -13.68 14.90 10.28
N ASP A 78 -13.19 16.13 10.48
CA ASP A 78 -13.57 16.96 11.63
C ASP A 78 -15.07 17.34 11.58
N GLU A 79 -15.56 17.65 10.38
CA GLU A 79 -16.97 18.03 10.17
C GLU A 79 -17.95 16.87 10.44
N MET A 80 -17.52 15.63 10.24
CA MET A 80 -18.30 14.44 10.57
C MET A 80 -18.73 14.46 12.05
N SER A 81 -17.79 14.79 12.95
CA SER A 81 -18.06 14.87 14.39
C SER A 81 -18.94 16.07 14.73
N ARG A 82 -18.73 17.23 14.08
CA ARG A 82 -19.59 18.42 14.26
C ARG A 82 -21.03 18.18 13.81
N SER A 83 -21.21 17.34 12.80
CA SER A 83 -22.51 16.89 12.31
C SER A 83 -23.15 15.81 13.20
N GLY A 84 -22.55 15.48 14.34
CA GLY A 84 -23.09 14.49 15.29
C GLY A 84 -22.85 13.03 14.90
N LEU A 85 -22.05 12.76 13.86
CA LEU A 85 -21.66 11.41 13.48
C LEU A 85 -20.39 11.00 14.23
N ARG A 86 -20.26 9.69 14.53
CA ARG A 86 -19.03 9.14 15.11
C ARG A 86 -18.15 8.53 14.01
N PRO A 87 -16.88 8.95 13.89
CA PRO A 87 -15.94 8.30 13.00
C PRO A 87 -15.77 6.81 13.32
N THR A 88 -15.64 6.00 12.28
CA THR A 88 -15.45 4.55 12.40
C THR A 88 -14.04 4.14 11.98
N VAL A 89 -13.72 2.84 12.12
CA VAL A 89 -12.47 2.26 11.61
C VAL A 89 -12.22 2.66 10.16
N VAL A 90 -13.26 2.65 9.31
CA VAL A 90 -13.16 3.03 7.89
C VAL A 90 -12.78 4.51 7.72
N SER A 91 -13.35 5.41 8.53
CA SER A 91 -13.04 6.84 8.50
C SER A 91 -11.58 7.09 8.86
N TYR A 92 -11.10 6.50 9.95
CA TYR A 92 -9.69 6.59 10.36
C TYR A 92 -8.76 6.00 9.31
N ASN A 93 -9.04 4.78 8.84
CA ASN A 93 -8.24 4.09 7.83
C ASN A 93 -8.11 4.89 6.53
N THR A 94 -9.20 5.52 6.10
CA THR A 94 -9.21 6.38 4.90
C THR A 94 -8.22 7.53 5.06
N LEU A 95 -8.25 8.21 6.20
CA LEU A 95 -7.40 9.37 6.47
C LEU A 95 -5.94 8.98 6.73
N ILE A 96 -5.69 7.92 7.51
CA ILE A 96 -4.35 7.35 7.76
C ILE A 96 -3.69 6.98 6.45
N ASN A 97 -4.37 6.23 5.57
CA ASN A 97 -3.86 5.89 4.25
C ASN A 97 -3.61 7.14 3.40
N GLY A 98 -4.47 8.16 3.47
CA GLY A 98 -4.26 9.45 2.80
C GLY A 98 -2.96 10.13 3.23
N TYR A 99 -2.75 10.26 4.55
CA TYR A 99 -1.53 10.86 5.10
C TYR A 99 -0.27 10.06 4.76
N CYS A 100 -0.32 8.72 4.84
CA CYS A 100 0.80 7.86 4.44
C CYS A 100 1.15 8.01 2.95
N LYS A 101 0.15 8.17 2.07
CA LYS A 101 0.37 8.42 0.63
C LYS A 101 1.00 9.79 0.35
N CYS A 102 0.71 10.79 1.18
CA CYS A 102 1.31 12.12 1.11
C CYS A 102 2.67 12.22 1.82
N GLY A 103 3.20 11.12 2.38
CA GLY A 103 4.47 11.12 3.12
C GLY A 103 4.41 11.72 4.53
N ASN A 104 3.23 12.13 5.01
CA ASN A 104 3.06 12.65 6.37
C ASN A 104 2.75 11.49 7.33
N LEU A 105 3.79 10.74 7.68
CA LEU A 105 3.67 9.58 8.55
C LEU A 105 3.31 9.95 9.99
N ASP A 106 3.82 11.07 10.49
CA ASP A 106 3.58 11.53 11.87
C ASP A 106 2.08 11.66 12.15
N GLU A 107 1.35 12.24 11.20
CA GLU A 107 -0.09 12.39 11.31
C GLU A 107 -0.84 11.04 11.18
N GLY A 108 -0.34 10.14 10.34
CA GLY A 108 -0.84 8.76 10.26
C GLY A 108 -0.73 8.01 11.60
N PHE A 109 0.42 8.11 12.28
CA PHE A 109 0.63 7.52 13.60
C PHE A 109 -0.20 8.21 14.69
N ARG A 110 -0.31 9.55 14.64
CA ARG A 110 -1.17 10.30 15.55
C ARG A 110 -2.62 9.83 15.45
N LEU A 111 -3.14 9.64 14.24
CA LEU A 111 -4.50 9.16 14.01
C LEU A 111 -4.71 7.72 14.50
N LYS A 112 -3.73 6.81 14.32
CA LYS A 112 -3.79 5.47 14.94
C LYS A 112 -3.95 5.56 16.45
N LYS A 113 -3.17 6.43 17.12
CA LYS A 113 -3.26 6.61 18.57
C LYS A 113 -4.62 7.19 19.00
N VAL A 114 -5.14 8.16 18.26
CA VAL A 114 -6.47 8.74 18.53
C VAL A 114 -7.57 7.68 18.33
N MET A 115 -7.45 6.84 17.31
CA MET A 115 -8.36 5.71 17.08
C MET A 115 -8.39 4.77 18.28
N GLU A 116 -7.22 4.38 18.81
CA GLU A 116 -7.10 3.53 20.01
C GLU A 116 -7.72 4.21 21.26
N VAL A 117 -7.47 5.51 21.47
CA VAL A 117 -8.07 6.28 22.58
C VAL A 117 -9.60 6.33 22.47
N ASN A 118 -10.13 6.40 21.26
CA ASN A 118 -11.57 6.34 21.00
C ASN A 118 -12.14 4.91 21.04
N SER A 119 -11.40 3.95 21.62
CA SER A 119 -11.80 2.55 21.76
C SER A 119 -12.09 1.84 20.44
N LEU A 120 -11.50 2.32 19.34
CA LEU A 120 -11.51 1.63 18.05
C LEU A 120 -10.21 0.84 17.90
N VAL A 121 -10.32 -0.41 17.47
CA VAL A 121 -9.17 -1.31 17.32
C VAL A 121 -8.58 -1.15 15.91
N PRO A 122 -7.29 -0.74 15.77
CA PRO A 122 -6.61 -0.73 14.48
C PRO A 122 -6.62 -2.13 13.85
N ASP A 123 -6.99 -2.20 12.57
CA ASP A 123 -7.11 -3.45 11.84
C ASP A 123 -5.91 -3.67 10.91
N ALA A 124 -5.94 -4.80 10.18
CA ALA A 124 -4.88 -5.11 9.23
C ALA A 124 -4.67 -4.01 8.18
N PHE A 125 -5.73 -3.28 7.80
CA PHE A 125 -5.62 -2.18 6.84
C PHE A 125 -4.91 -0.96 7.45
N THR A 126 -5.17 -0.64 8.71
CA THR A 126 -4.46 0.42 9.44
C THR A 126 -2.95 0.16 9.41
N TYR A 127 -2.53 -1.04 9.81
CA TYR A 127 -1.12 -1.44 9.82
C TYR A 127 -0.52 -1.48 8.42
N SER A 128 -1.24 -2.03 7.44
CA SER A 128 -0.81 -2.06 6.03
C SER A 128 -0.49 -0.66 5.50
N SER A 129 -1.33 0.31 5.82
CA SER A 129 -1.17 1.70 5.38
C SER A 129 0.10 2.33 5.95
N LEU A 130 0.34 2.15 7.25
CA LEU A 130 1.51 2.67 7.96
C LEU A 130 2.81 2.01 7.49
N ILE A 131 2.82 0.68 7.37
CA ILE A 131 3.99 -0.09 6.89
C ILE A 131 4.34 0.35 5.46
N ASN A 132 3.36 0.42 4.55
CA ASN A 132 3.59 0.86 3.18
C ASN A 132 4.12 2.30 3.12
N GLY A 133 3.58 3.21 3.94
CA GLY A 133 4.08 4.57 4.05
C GLY A 133 5.54 4.61 4.52
N LEU A 134 5.90 3.86 5.57
CA LEU A 134 7.26 3.78 6.08
C LEU A 134 8.24 3.17 5.06
N CYS A 135 7.83 2.11 4.34
CA CYS A 135 8.63 1.53 3.28
C CYS A 135 8.90 2.54 2.14
N LYS A 136 7.91 3.34 1.77
CA LYS A 136 8.06 4.39 0.74
C LYS A 136 8.98 5.53 1.18
N ASP A 137 8.99 5.84 2.48
CA ASP A 137 9.87 6.84 3.10
C ASP A 137 11.28 6.27 3.41
N GLY A 138 11.54 5.00 3.06
CA GLY A 138 12.82 4.34 3.31
C GLY A 138 13.08 3.96 4.77
N LYS A 139 12.12 4.18 5.67
CA LYS A 139 12.20 3.90 7.12
C LYS A 139 11.95 2.42 7.43
N MET A 140 12.81 1.55 6.89
CA MET A 140 12.62 0.09 6.96
C MET A 140 12.67 -0.49 8.38
N ASP A 141 13.45 0.09 9.30
CA ASP A 141 13.50 -0.38 10.69
C ASP A 141 12.18 -0.13 11.42
N ASP A 142 11.60 1.04 11.23
CA ASP A 142 10.30 1.38 11.80
C ASP A 142 9.18 0.59 11.13
N ALA A 143 9.28 0.32 9.82
CA ALA A 143 8.36 -0.56 9.12
C ALA A 143 8.36 -1.97 9.71
N ASN A 144 9.53 -2.50 10.08
CA ASN A 144 9.66 -3.78 10.77
C ASN A 144 9.00 -3.77 12.15
N LYS A 145 9.23 -2.73 12.95
CA LYS A 145 8.61 -2.60 14.29
C LYS A 145 7.09 -2.61 14.21
N VAL A 146 6.52 -1.89 13.24
CA VAL A 146 5.06 -1.85 13.03
C VAL A 146 4.53 -3.21 12.54
N PHE A 147 5.30 -3.93 11.73
CA PHE A 147 4.97 -5.30 11.31
C PHE A 147 4.98 -6.30 12.46
N ASP A 148 5.95 -6.19 13.37
CA ASP A 148 6.02 -7.02 14.58
C ASP A 148 4.90 -6.64 15.57
N GLU A 149 4.55 -5.35 15.71
CA GLU A 149 3.37 -4.92 16.47
C GLU A 149 2.10 -5.57 15.90
N MET A 150 1.87 -5.46 14.59
CA MET A 150 0.74 -6.10 13.90
C MET A 150 0.67 -7.61 14.18
N SER A 151 1.82 -8.30 14.08
CA SER A 151 1.93 -9.74 14.30
C SER A 151 1.65 -10.12 15.76
N SER A 152 2.13 -9.33 16.73
CA SER A 152 1.90 -9.56 18.16
C SER A 152 0.43 -9.42 18.56
N LYS A 153 -0.33 -8.59 17.83
CA LYS A 153 -1.79 -8.44 17.97
C LYS A 153 -2.59 -9.52 17.26
N GLY A 154 -1.93 -10.53 16.67
CA GLY A 154 -2.59 -11.62 15.95
C GLY A 154 -3.19 -11.23 14.60
N LEU A 155 -2.88 -10.03 14.09
CA LEU A 155 -3.36 -9.59 12.79
C LEU A 155 -2.51 -10.22 11.68
N ALA A 156 -3.15 -10.87 10.73
CA ALA A 156 -2.47 -11.51 9.61
C ALA A 156 -2.01 -10.47 8.59
N PRO A 157 -0.70 -10.33 8.33
CA PRO A 157 -0.21 -9.49 7.23
C PRO A 157 -0.64 -10.10 5.90
N ASN A 158 -1.03 -9.26 4.94
CA ASN A 158 -1.32 -9.71 3.58
C ASN A 158 -0.03 -9.91 2.78
N ASP A 159 -0.17 -10.56 1.63
CA ASP A 159 0.87 -10.76 0.62
C ASP A 159 1.59 -9.45 0.23
N VAL A 160 0.83 -8.36 0.06
CA VAL A 160 1.39 -7.04 -0.29
C VAL A 160 2.37 -6.52 0.77
N ILE A 161 2.07 -6.68 2.06
CA ILE A 161 2.97 -6.28 3.15
C ILE A 161 4.28 -7.08 3.09
N TYR A 162 4.19 -8.41 2.98
CA TYR A 162 5.38 -9.27 2.90
C TYR A 162 6.26 -8.88 1.72
N THR A 163 5.69 -8.76 0.53
CA THR A 163 6.43 -8.39 -0.68
C THR A 163 7.05 -6.99 -0.56
N THR A 164 6.32 -6.02 0.00
CA THR A 164 6.82 -4.64 0.18
C THR A 164 8.00 -4.58 1.14
N LEU A 165 7.88 -5.25 2.30
CA LEU A 165 8.95 -5.31 3.30
C LEU A 165 10.17 -6.09 2.78
N LEU A 166 9.95 -7.24 2.14
CA LEU A 166 11.01 -8.06 1.55
C LEU A 166 11.81 -7.26 0.53
N ASN A 167 11.12 -6.60 -0.41
CA ASN A 167 11.76 -5.75 -1.41
C ASN A 167 12.52 -4.58 -0.76
N GLY A 168 11.97 -3.98 0.28
CA GLY A 168 12.63 -2.91 1.03
C GLY A 168 13.89 -3.38 1.75
N PHE A 169 13.84 -4.51 2.47
CA PHE A 169 15.02 -5.07 3.13
C PHE A 169 16.09 -5.49 2.13
N CYS A 170 15.68 -6.09 1.02
CA CYS A 170 16.55 -6.46 -0.09
C CYS A 170 17.30 -5.23 -0.65
N LYS A 171 16.58 -4.15 -0.96
CA LYS A 171 17.18 -2.91 -1.48
C LYS A 171 18.10 -2.22 -0.47
N ASN A 172 17.82 -2.35 0.82
CA ASN A 172 18.63 -1.76 1.89
C ASN A 172 19.77 -2.68 2.35
N GLY A 173 20.03 -3.81 1.66
CA GLY A 173 21.09 -4.75 2.01
C GLY A 173 20.86 -5.52 3.31
N LYS A 174 19.65 -5.47 3.89
CA LYS A 174 19.29 -6.15 5.14
C LYS A 174 18.91 -7.61 4.88
N VAL A 175 19.87 -8.37 4.34
CA VAL A 175 19.67 -9.74 3.84
C VAL A 175 19.12 -10.68 4.90
N THR A 176 19.63 -10.61 6.13
CA THR A 176 19.18 -11.46 7.25
C THR A 176 17.70 -11.28 7.55
N LEU A 177 17.24 -10.02 7.65
CA LEU A 177 15.82 -9.71 7.89
C LEU A 177 14.94 -10.11 6.70
N ALA A 178 15.42 -9.92 5.47
CA ALA A 178 14.71 -10.37 4.28
C ALA A 178 14.51 -11.90 4.30
N MET A 179 15.55 -12.67 4.62
CA MET A 179 15.45 -14.14 4.69
C MET A 179 14.59 -14.63 5.86
N GLU A 180 14.60 -13.95 7.01
CA GLU A 180 13.69 -14.25 8.11
C GLU A 180 12.23 -14.02 7.71
N LEU A 181 11.95 -12.86 7.10
CA LEU A 181 10.62 -12.50 6.65
C LEU A 181 10.12 -13.45 5.55
N TYR A 182 11.01 -13.90 4.66
CA TYR A 182 10.72 -14.90 3.64
C TYR A 182 10.29 -16.23 4.25
N ARG A 183 11.02 -16.72 5.27
CA ARG A 183 10.64 -17.94 5.99
C ARG A 183 9.29 -17.79 6.69
N ARG A 184 9.02 -16.64 7.31
CA ARG A 184 7.71 -16.32 7.92
C ARG A 184 6.58 -16.35 6.88
N MET A 185 6.81 -15.80 5.69
CA MET A 185 5.86 -15.82 4.56
C MET A 185 5.50 -17.27 4.17
N LEU A 186 6.50 -18.15 4.04
CA LEU A 186 6.31 -19.56 3.71
C LEU A 186 5.54 -20.31 4.81
N MET A 187 5.87 -20.09 6.08
CA MET A 187 5.16 -20.71 7.22
C MET A 187 3.67 -20.34 7.27
N LYS A 188 3.30 -19.17 6.75
CA LYS A 188 1.91 -18.72 6.64
C LYS A 188 1.20 -19.25 5.39
N GLY A 189 1.88 -20.06 4.58
CA GLY A 189 1.33 -20.62 3.34
C GLY A 189 1.23 -19.59 2.21
N ILE A 190 1.85 -18.42 2.35
CA ILE A 190 1.85 -17.40 1.30
C ILE A 190 2.95 -17.78 0.29
N LYS A 191 2.55 -17.90 -0.98
CA LYS A 191 3.46 -18.36 -2.04
C LYS A 191 4.25 -17.17 -2.61
N PRO A 192 5.59 -17.22 -2.60
CA PRO A 192 6.41 -16.25 -3.31
C PRO A 192 6.21 -16.37 -4.82
N ASP A 193 6.23 -15.24 -5.52
CA ASP A 193 6.21 -15.18 -6.97
C ASP A 193 7.65 -15.16 -7.55
N LEU A 194 7.75 -15.25 -8.88
CA LEU A 194 9.03 -15.23 -9.59
C LEU A 194 9.83 -13.95 -9.29
N ILE A 195 9.15 -12.81 -9.17
CA ILE A 195 9.76 -11.50 -8.93
C ILE A 195 10.46 -11.48 -7.56
N LEU A 196 9.81 -12.01 -6.53
CA LEU A 196 10.37 -12.09 -5.19
C LEU A 196 11.59 -13.03 -5.15
N TYR A 197 11.52 -14.20 -5.79
CA TYR A 197 12.68 -15.08 -5.90
C TYR A 197 13.86 -14.40 -6.58
N ASN A 198 13.65 -13.77 -7.74
CA ASN A 198 14.71 -13.04 -8.45
C ASN A 198 15.30 -11.92 -7.59
N THR A 199 14.48 -11.24 -6.80
CA THR A 199 14.93 -10.19 -5.87
C THR A 199 15.80 -10.75 -4.75
N LEU A 200 15.40 -11.85 -4.13
CA LEU A 200 16.17 -12.51 -3.07
C LEU A 200 17.49 -13.08 -3.60
N ILE A 201 17.47 -13.77 -4.74
CA ILE A 201 18.66 -14.32 -5.40
C ILE A 201 19.66 -13.20 -5.69
N ASN A 202 19.21 -12.08 -6.24
CA ASN A 202 20.08 -10.92 -6.53
C ASN A 202 20.75 -10.36 -5.28
N VAL A 203 20.02 -10.22 -4.18
CA VAL A 203 20.57 -9.71 -2.93
C VAL A 203 21.51 -10.71 -2.27
N LEU A 204 21.22 -12.00 -2.35
CA LEU A 204 22.12 -13.05 -1.87
C LEU A 204 23.42 -13.08 -2.69
N CYS A 205 23.35 -13.00 -4.01
CA CYS A 205 24.53 -12.89 -4.88
C CYS A 205 25.37 -11.65 -4.54
N LYS A 206 24.74 -10.48 -4.40
CA LYS A 206 25.44 -9.22 -4.06
C LYS A 206 26.06 -9.22 -2.66
N SER A 207 25.54 -10.03 -1.74
CA SER A 207 26.09 -10.19 -0.39
C SER A 207 27.10 -11.34 -0.29
N GLY A 208 27.46 -12.00 -1.40
CA GLY A 208 28.37 -13.14 -1.43
C GLY A 208 27.77 -14.47 -0.95
N ASN A 209 26.48 -14.50 -0.65
CA ASN A 209 25.77 -15.70 -0.19
C ASN A 209 25.30 -16.59 -1.37
N ILE A 210 26.23 -16.95 -2.25
CA ILE A 210 25.94 -17.63 -3.52
C ILE A 210 25.32 -19.02 -3.32
N ILE A 211 25.73 -19.73 -2.27
CA ILE A 211 25.17 -21.05 -1.93
C ILE A 211 23.67 -20.94 -1.68
N GLU A 212 23.24 -19.94 -0.90
CA GLU A 212 21.83 -19.77 -0.58
C GLU A 212 21.02 -19.23 -1.77
N ALA A 213 21.65 -18.42 -2.62
CA ALA A 213 21.06 -18.02 -3.90
C ALA A 213 20.76 -19.24 -4.79
N ARG A 214 21.66 -20.22 -4.84
CA ARG A 214 21.46 -21.48 -5.58
C ARG A 214 20.33 -22.32 -4.97
N ASN A 215 20.29 -22.44 -3.64
CA ASN A 215 19.22 -23.16 -2.95
C ASN A 215 17.84 -22.58 -3.28
N LEU A 216 17.71 -21.25 -3.39
CA LEU A 216 16.45 -20.61 -3.80
C LEU A 216 16.03 -20.93 -5.24
N ILE A 217 16.97 -21.13 -6.17
CA ILE A 217 16.66 -21.52 -7.56
C ILE A 217 16.15 -22.96 -7.62
N ASP A 218 16.80 -23.85 -6.88
CA ASP A 218 16.37 -25.25 -6.78
C ASP A 218 14.98 -25.33 -6.13
N GLU A 219 14.73 -24.54 -5.07
CA GLU A 219 13.42 -24.43 -4.43
C GLU A 219 12.35 -23.87 -5.39
N MET A 220 12.65 -22.84 -6.18
CA MET A 220 11.72 -22.28 -7.16
C MET A 220 11.32 -23.35 -8.18
N SER A 221 12.29 -24.15 -8.62
CA SER A 221 12.10 -25.22 -9.62
C SER A 221 11.20 -26.32 -9.06
N LEU A 222 11.41 -26.73 -7.81
CA LEU A 222 10.57 -27.70 -7.10
C LEU A 222 9.12 -27.20 -6.92
N LYS A 223 8.92 -25.89 -6.81
CA LYS A 223 7.60 -25.25 -6.74
C LYS A 223 6.94 -25.02 -8.10
N GLY A 224 7.56 -25.47 -9.18
CA GLY A 224 7.03 -25.35 -10.55
C GLY A 224 7.22 -23.98 -11.18
N LEU A 225 8.02 -23.10 -10.57
CA LEU A 225 8.43 -21.84 -11.19
C LEU A 225 9.65 -22.10 -12.08
N LYS A 226 9.64 -21.53 -13.28
CA LYS A 226 10.79 -21.61 -14.19
C LYS A 226 11.69 -20.41 -13.96
N ALA A 227 12.97 -20.68 -13.76
CA ALA A 227 14.01 -19.65 -13.76
C ALA A 227 13.97 -18.90 -15.10
N ASP A 228 14.07 -17.58 -15.05
CA ASP A 228 14.11 -16.73 -16.23
C ASP A 228 15.53 -16.22 -16.48
N LYS A 229 15.64 -15.38 -17.50
CA LYS A 229 16.89 -14.72 -17.84
C LYS A 229 17.49 -13.94 -16.67
N ILE A 230 16.65 -13.22 -15.90
CA ILE A 230 17.09 -12.42 -14.76
C ILE A 230 17.68 -13.35 -13.69
N THR A 231 17.04 -14.50 -13.43
CA THR A 231 17.54 -15.51 -12.49
C THR A 231 18.97 -15.94 -12.85
N TYR A 232 19.19 -16.33 -14.12
CA TYR A 232 20.48 -16.85 -14.56
C TYR A 232 21.57 -15.79 -14.66
N THR A 233 21.28 -14.63 -15.24
CA THR A 233 22.29 -13.55 -15.36
C THR A 233 22.73 -13.04 -13.99
N THR A 234 21.81 -12.97 -13.03
CA THR A 234 22.11 -12.60 -11.65
C THR A 234 23.05 -13.59 -10.97
N LEU A 235 22.88 -14.89 -11.19
CA LEU A 235 23.74 -15.91 -10.61
C LEU A 235 25.12 -15.94 -11.28
N ILE A 236 25.18 -15.76 -12.60
CA ILE A 236 26.44 -15.63 -13.35
C ILE A 236 27.25 -14.43 -12.85
N ASP A 237 26.61 -13.26 -12.71
CA ASP A 237 27.22 -12.05 -12.15
C ASP A 237 27.74 -12.29 -10.72
N GLY A 238 26.95 -12.99 -9.89
CA GLY A 238 27.35 -13.39 -8.54
C GLY A 238 28.63 -14.24 -8.52
N TYR A 239 28.70 -15.30 -9.32
CA TYR A 239 29.88 -16.16 -9.41
C TYR A 239 31.11 -15.44 -10.00
N CYS A 240 30.91 -14.56 -10.99
CA CYS A 240 31.98 -13.73 -11.53
C CYS A 240 32.59 -12.82 -10.45
N LYS A 241 31.75 -12.22 -9.60
CA LYS A 241 32.21 -11.37 -8.48
C LYS A 241 32.92 -12.13 -7.38
N GLU A 242 32.57 -13.40 -7.16
CA GLU A 242 33.28 -14.30 -6.25
C GLU A 242 34.61 -14.81 -6.84
N GLY A 243 34.85 -14.60 -8.14
CA GLY A 243 36.02 -15.11 -8.85
C GLY A 243 35.91 -16.56 -9.32
N ASN A 244 34.73 -17.19 -9.15
CA ASN A 244 34.47 -18.57 -9.55
C ASN A 244 33.94 -18.63 -10.99
N LEU A 245 34.85 -18.43 -11.96
CA LEU A 245 34.50 -18.41 -13.38
C LEU A 245 34.01 -19.77 -13.90
N ASP A 246 34.48 -20.88 -13.33
CA ASP A 246 34.05 -22.23 -13.73
C ASP A 246 32.56 -22.44 -13.44
N ALA A 247 32.11 -22.07 -12.24
CA ALA A 247 30.70 -22.12 -11.88
C ALA A 247 29.86 -21.17 -12.75
N ALA A 248 30.35 -19.95 -13.01
CA ALA A 248 29.67 -19.00 -13.90
C ALA A 248 29.45 -19.57 -15.31
N LEU A 249 30.46 -20.25 -15.88
CA LEU A 249 30.37 -20.91 -17.18
C LEU A 249 29.42 -22.12 -17.17
N GLU A 250 29.37 -22.87 -16.07
CA GLU A 250 28.43 -23.99 -15.91
C GLU A 250 26.98 -23.50 -15.91
N ILE A 251 26.68 -22.44 -15.14
CA ILE A 251 25.36 -21.82 -15.11
C ILE A 251 24.98 -21.26 -16.48
N ARG A 252 25.92 -20.62 -17.20
CA ARG A 252 25.70 -20.16 -18.57
C ARG A 252 25.35 -21.30 -19.52
N LYS A 253 26.04 -22.45 -19.43
CA LYS A 253 25.70 -23.63 -20.23
C LYS A 253 24.30 -24.16 -19.89
N LYS A 254 23.90 -24.15 -18.62
CA LYS A 254 22.54 -24.54 -18.19
C LYS A 254 21.48 -23.61 -18.80
N MET A 255 21.67 -22.30 -18.69
CA MET A 255 20.78 -21.27 -19.27
C MET A 255 20.56 -21.50 -20.78
N LEU A 256 21.63 -21.77 -21.54
CA LEU A 256 21.54 -22.04 -22.97
C LEU A 256 20.82 -23.36 -23.30
N ARG A 257 21.03 -24.42 -22.50
CA ARG A 257 20.30 -25.70 -22.66
C ARG A 257 18.80 -25.55 -22.43
N GLU A 258 18.40 -24.62 -21.58
CA GLU A 258 16.99 -24.30 -21.31
C GLU A 258 16.39 -23.32 -22.33
N GLY A 259 17.15 -22.93 -23.36
CA GLY A 259 16.67 -22.08 -24.46
C GLY A 259 16.54 -20.60 -24.11
N ILE A 260 17.25 -20.13 -23.08
CA ILE A 260 17.20 -18.74 -22.63
C ILE A 260 18.40 -17.98 -23.21
N GLU A 261 18.14 -16.99 -24.08
CA GLU A 261 19.18 -16.20 -24.75
C GLU A 261 19.69 -15.01 -23.92
N LEU A 262 21.00 -14.78 -23.96
CA LEU A 262 21.66 -13.59 -23.38
C LEU A 262 21.42 -12.37 -24.29
N ASP A 263 21.02 -11.24 -23.72
CA ASP A 263 21.26 -9.94 -24.38
C ASP A 263 22.59 -9.36 -23.88
N ASN A 264 23.16 -8.47 -24.68
CA ASN A 264 24.52 -7.95 -24.57
C ASN A 264 24.81 -7.10 -23.31
N VAL A 265 23.95 -7.09 -22.29
CA VAL A 265 24.10 -6.27 -21.07
C VAL A 265 24.91 -6.98 -19.97
N ALA A 266 25.28 -8.25 -20.16
CA ALA A 266 26.01 -9.04 -19.16
C ALA A 266 27.53 -8.80 -19.09
N TYR A 267 28.09 -7.79 -19.79
CA TYR A 267 29.55 -7.57 -19.91
C TYR A 267 30.05 -6.16 -19.52
N THR A 268 29.29 -5.38 -18.75
CA THR A 268 29.76 -4.07 -18.23
C THR A 268 29.56 -3.98 -16.74
#